data_AF-A0A3S2H7M2-F1
#
_entry.id   AF-A0A3S2H7M2-F1
#
_cell.length_a   1.000
_cell.length_b   1.000
_cell.length_c   1.000
_cell.angle_alpha   90.00
_cell.angle_beta   90.00
_cell.angle_gamma   90.00
#
_symmetry.space_group_name_H-M   'P 1'
#
loop_
_entity.id
_entity.type
_entity.pdbx_description
1 polymer ?
#
loop_
_entity_poly.entity_id
_entity_poly.type
_entity_poly.pdbx_seq_one_letter_code
_entity_poly.pdbx_strand_id
1 'polypeptide(L)' 'MASVAFLGLGVMGYPMAGHLKNKGGHDVTVYN' A
#
# COMPACT_ATOMS: atom_id res chain seq x y z
N MET A 1 -4.65 0.61 -13.08
CA MET A 1 -3.44 0.97 -12.32
C MET A 1 -3.56 2.44 -11.92
N ALA A 2 -3.74 2.70 -10.62
CA ALA A 2 -3.79 4.06 -10.08
C ALA A 2 -2.62 4.24 -9.10
N SER A 3 -2.06 5.45 -9.05
CA SER A 3 -1.02 5.79 -8.07
C SER A 3 -1.69 6.15 -6.74
N VAL A 4 -1.24 5.52 -5.66
CA VAL A 4 -1.81 5.68 -4.32
C VAL A 4 -0.71 5.81 -3.28
N ALA A 5 -0.87 6.76 -2.38
CA ALA A 5 -0.03 6.92 -1.21
C ALA A 5 -0.65 6.19 -0.01
N PHE A 6 0.14 5.38 0.70
CA PHE A 6 -0.27 4.72 1.93
C PHE A 6 0.52 5.31 3.10
N LEU A 7 -0.17 5.89 4.08
CA LEU A 7 0.45 6.55 5.22
C LEU A 7 0.33 5.68 6.47
N GLY A 8 1.47 5.37 7.08
CA GLY A 8 1.58 4.61 8.32
C GLY A 8 1.75 3.10 8.10
N LEU A 9 2.83 2.55 8.65
CA LEU A 9 3.20 1.13 8.52
C LEU A 9 3.15 0.39 9.86
N GLY A 10 2.05 0.58 10.62
CA GLY A 10 1.78 -0.25 11.79
C GLY A 10 1.61 -1.73 11.42
N VAL A 11 1.31 -2.57 12.43
CA VAL A 11 1.22 -4.04 12.27
C VAL A 11 0.32 -4.47 11.09
N MET A 12 -0.79 -3.75 10.84
CA MET A 12 -1.65 -4.01 9.69
C MET A 12 -1.29 -3.22 8.42
N GLY A 13 -0.56 -2.10 8.54
CA GLY A 13 -0.31 -1.18 7.43
C GLY A 13 0.52 -1.80 6.31
N TYR A 14 1.61 -2.48 6.67
CA TYR A 14 2.50 -3.12 5.70
C TYR A 14 1.82 -4.23 4.87
N PRO A 15 1.12 -5.23 5.47
CA PRO A 15 0.43 -6.23 4.68
C PRO A 15 -0.73 -5.66 3.84
N MET A 16 -1.40 -4.59 4.29
CA MET A 16 -2.43 -3.92 3.49
C MET A 16 -1.84 -3.17 2.28
N ALA A 17 -0.74 -2.45 2.44
CA ALA A 17 -0.04 -1.81 1.31
C ALA A 17 0.41 -2.86 0.27
N GLY A 18 0.93 -4.00 0.73
CA GLY A 18 1.26 -5.14 -0.13
C GLY A 18 0.05 -5.75 -0.85
N HIS A 19 -1.10 -5.81 -0.18
CA HIS A 19 -2.35 -6.28 -0.79
C HIS A 19 -2.80 -5.35 -1.93
N LEU A 20 -2.75 -4.03 -1.72
CA LEU A 20 -3.10 -3.03 -2.74
C LEU A 20 -2.19 -3.11 -3.97
N LYS A 21 -0.89 -3.36 -3.76
CA LYS A 21 0.07 -3.59 -4.85
C LYS A 21 -0.19 -4.89 -5.60
N ASN A 22 -0.27 -6.01 -4.88
CA ASN A 22 -0.24 -7.35 -5.47
C ASN A 22 -1.61 -7.83 -5.97
N LYS A 23 -2.68 -7.56 -5.22
CA LYS A 23 -4.04 -7.97 -5.58
C LYS A 23 -4.83 -6.84 -6.23
N GLY A 24 -4.64 -5.60 -5.75
CA GLY A 24 -5.30 -4.42 -6.32
C GLY A 24 -4.67 -3.95 -7.63
N GLY A 25 -3.41 -4.31 -7.91
CA GLY A 25 -2.70 -3.83 -9.09
C GLY A 25 -2.60 -2.31 -9.11
N HIS A 26 -2.31 -1.71 -7.96
CA HIS A 26 -2.07 -0.29 -7.79
C HIS A 26 -0.58 0.01 -7.62
N ASP A 27 -0.17 1.20 -8.04
CA ASP A 27 1.18 1.70 -7.83
C ASP A 27 1.23 2.39 -6.47
N VAL A 28 1.65 1.62 -5.46
CA VAL A 28 1.60 2.03 -4.05
C VAL A 28 2.94 2.59 -3.62
N THR A 29 2.95 3.85 -3.20
CA THR A 29 4.07 4.46 -2.48
C THR A 29 3.72 4.58 -1.01
N VAL A 30 4.65 4.24 -0.13
CA VAL A 30 4.40 4.20 1.30
C VAL A 30 5.23 5.26 2.03
N TYR A 31 4.60 5.97 2.95
CA TYR A 31 5.25 6.92 3.84
C TYR A 31 4.90 6.60 5.30
N ASN A 32 5.81 6.88 6.23
CA ASN A 32 5.61 6.68 7.66
C ASN A 32 6.13 7.89 8.44
#